data_AF-A0A538FNW2-F1
#
_entry.id   AF-A0A538FNW2-F1
#
_cell.length_a   1.000
_cell.length_b   1.000
_cell.length_c   1.000
_cell.angle_alpha   90.00
_cell.angle_beta   90.00
_cell.angle_gamma   90.00
#
_symmetry.space_group_name_H-M   'P 1'
#
loop_
_entity.id
_entity.type
_entity.pdbx_description
1 polymer ?
#
loop_
_entity_poly.entity_id
_entity_poly.type
_entity_poly.pdbx_seq_one_letter_code
_entity_poly.pdbx_strand_id
1 'polypeptide(L)'
;MSSAIEGSGERSSAAQGRQARAPKADRPHVDEIRLGDLGRGLTRLSPFLAAVGAALLLVVAPPNGHSALQAAASGGQKHFQLPTEGTPNPASDAAATAAPASTGPQPAGPAADSAQSPAVTPAASIAAPAASASASAVPDSSAAGAPTVSPSADQTAVTPLTVAAKAWASREAGTPLAGTDVPAGTLPVGNRLGQVDKASFVRLGGTATSLTLTADPSGARNLAGAGSVQACPVTASWTAGDAMPLDQAPAYDTTKCVAGTHPDDSSWSFDLGAFADRAGGNGFALVPAPDAPVDFQVAFKAG
;
A
#
# COMPACT_ATOMS: atom_id res chain seq x y z
N MET A 1 44.95 -38.32 -16.45
CA MET A 1 43.82 -39.23 -16.18
C MET A 1 42.62 -38.67 -16.92
N SER A 2 42.29 -39.31 -18.03
CA SER A 2 41.27 -38.93 -19.01
C SER A 2 40.07 -39.86 -18.87
N SER A 3 38.86 -39.31 -18.86
CA SER A 3 37.57 -39.95 -19.21
C SER A 3 36.58 -38.82 -19.56
N ALA A 4 36.25 -38.59 -20.84
CA ALA A 4 35.13 -39.15 -21.62
C ALA A 4 33.75 -38.76 -21.01
N ILE A 5 33.00 -37.77 -21.53
CA ILE A 5 32.13 -37.73 -22.75
C ILE A 5 31.23 -38.96 -22.88
N GLU A 6 29.91 -38.79 -22.65
CA GLU A 6 28.79 -39.21 -23.53
C GLU A 6 27.45 -39.07 -22.81
N GLY A 7 26.44 -38.54 -23.51
CA GLY A 7 25.09 -38.46 -22.96
C GLY A 7 24.10 -37.62 -23.77
N SER A 8 24.10 -37.80 -25.09
CA SER A 8 23.03 -37.32 -25.97
C SER A 8 21.70 -37.96 -25.58
N GLY A 9 20.68 -37.12 -25.44
CA GLY A 9 19.30 -37.53 -25.18
C GLY A 9 18.33 -36.58 -25.84
N GLU A 10 18.32 -36.55 -27.17
CA GLU A 10 17.23 -35.99 -27.97
C GLU A 10 15.92 -36.72 -27.64
N ARG A 11 14.94 -35.99 -27.10
CA ARG A 11 13.53 -36.38 -27.17
C ARG A 11 12.77 -35.27 -27.87
N SER A 12 12.69 -35.42 -29.18
CA SER A 12 11.64 -34.88 -30.03
C SER A 12 10.27 -35.18 -29.42
N SER A 13 9.60 -34.16 -28.89
CA SER A 13 8.19 -34.27 -28.52
C SER A 13 7.36 -33.44 -29.50
N ALA A 14 6.46 -34.16 -30.14
CA ALA A 14 5.63 -33.76 -31.27
C ALA A 14 4.88 -32.45 -31.06
N ALA A 15 4.89 -31.65 -32.13
CA ALA A 15 3.93 -30.58 -32.36
C ALA A 15 2.50 -31.14 -32.38
N GLN A 16 1.78 -30.91 -31.29
CA GLN A 16 0.34 -31.13 -31.22
C GLN A 16 -0.36 -29.83 -31.58
N GLY A 17 -0.78 -29.74 -32.84
CA GLY A 17 -1.61 -28.66 -33.36
C GLY A 17 -2.92 -28.55 -32.58
N ARG A 18 -3.01 -27.56 -31.70
CA ARG A 18 -4.29 -27.13 -31.12
C ARG A 18 -4.98 -26.23 -32.13
N GLN A 19 -5.97 -26.80 -32.81
CA GLN A 19 -6.98 -26.05 -33.53
C GLN A 19 -7.65 -25.07 -32.55
N ALA A 20 -7.48 -23.78 -32.80
CA ALA A 20 -8.23 -22.73 -32.15
C ALA A 20 -9.71 -22.84 -32.57
N ARG A 21 -10.53 -23.48 -31.72
CA ARG A 21 -11.98 -23.29 -31.77
C ARG A 21 -12.28 -21.90 -31.22
N ALA A 22 -12.94 -21.08 -32.02
CA ALA A 22 -13.49 -19.81 -31.59
C ALA A 22 -14.41 -20.01 -30.36
N PRO A 23 -14.29 -19.19 -29.30
CA PRO A 23 -15.22 -19.22 -28.20
C PRO A 23 -16.59 -18.79 -28.71
N LYS A 24 -17.54 -19.73 -28.68
CA LYS A 24 -18.96 -19.44 -28.84
C LYS A 24 -19.34 -18.53 -27.67
N ALA A 25 -19.84 -17.33 -27.98
CA ALA A 25 -20.33 -16.40 -26.98
C ALA A 25 -21.50 -17.05 -26.21
N ASP A 26 -21.18 -17.62 -25.05
CA ASP A 26 -22.16 -18.11 -24.10
C ASP A 26 -22.78 -16.89 -23.44
N ARG A 27 -24.09 -16.71 -23.67
CA ARG A 27 -24.86 -15.65 -23.02
C ARG A 27 -24.93 -15.99 -21.53
N PRO A 28 -24.66 -15.04 -20.62
CA PRO A 28 -24.76 -15.32 -19.19
C PRO A 28 -26.19 -15.74 -18.85
N HIS A 29 -26.34 -16.99 -18.42
CA HIS A 29 -27.57 -17.54 -17.84
C HIS A 29 -27.74 -16.90 -16.46
N VAL A 30 -28.83 -16.15 -16.27
CA VAL A 30 -29.08 -15.34 -15.05
C VAL A 30 -29.76 -16.17 -13.94
N ASP A 31 -29.85 -17.50 -14.09
CA ASP A 31 -30.73 -18.33 -13.25
C ASP A 31 -30.02 -19.05 -12.08
N GLU A 32 -28.76 -18.72 -11.76
CA GLU A 32 -28.07 -19.37 -10.64
C GLU A 32 -27.46 -18.37 -9.63
N ILE A 33 -28.27 -17.39 -9.20
CA ILE A 33 -28.01 -16.71 -7.92
C ILE A 33 -28.44 -17.68 -6.81
N ARG A 34 -27.50 -18.49 -6.32
CA ARG A 34 -27.75 -19.36 -5.16
C ARG A 34 -27.96 -18.49 -3.92
N LEU A 35 -29.16 -18.60 -3.36
CA LEU A 35 -29.60 -17.93 -2.11
C LEU A 35 -28.77 -18.31 -0.86
N GLY A 36 -27.75 -19.15 -1.00
CA GLY A 36 -26.85 -19.58 0.07
C GLY A 36 -25.65 -18.66 0.33
N ASP A 37 -25.28 -17.76 -0.59
CA ASP A 37 -24.09 -16.89 -0.43
C ASP A 37 -24.38 -15.51 0.20
N LEU A 38 -25.65 -15.18 0.41
CA LEU A 38 -26.07 -13.96 1.13
C LEU A 38 -25.82 -14.03 2.65
N GLY A 39 -25.47 -15.20 3.19
CA GLY A 39 -25.34 -15.43 4.64
C GLY A 39 -24.06 -14.90 5.29
N ARG A 40 -23.00 -14.60 4.52
CA ARG A 40 -21.70 -14.14 5.08
C ARG A 40 -21.46 -12.63 4.98
N GLY A 41 -22.36 -11.88 4.32
CA GLY A 41 -22.24 -10.43 4.16
C GLY A 41 -22.90 -9.60 5.28
N LEU A 42 -23.79 -10.18 6.09
CA LEU A 42 -24.65 -9.42 7.01
C LEU A 42 -24.07 -9.16 8.41
N THR A 43 -22.94 -9.76 8.79
CA THR A 43 -22.26 -9.47 10.07
C THR A 43 -21.32 -8.26 10.03
N ARG A 44 -21.16 -7.60 8.88
CA ARG A 44 -20.28 -6.42 8.71
C ARG A 44 -21.00 -5.07 8.64
N LEU A 45 -22.33 -5.04 8.75
CA LEU A 45 -23.15 -3.82 8.66
C LEU A 45 -23.69 -3.31 10.01
N SER A 46 -23.35 -3.98 11.12
CA SER A 46 -23.86 -3.68 12.46
C SER A 46 -23.50 -2.30 13.05
N PRO A 47 -22.38 -1.61 12.71
CA PRO A 47 -22.09 -0.33 13.37
C PRO A 47 -22.79 0.89 12.75
N PHE A 48 -23.38 0.82 11.55
CA PHE A 48 -23.95 2.00 10.88
C PHE A 48 -25.47 2.19 11.07
N LEU A 49 -26.19 1.20 11.61
CA LEU A 49 -27.61 1.35 11.99
C LEU A 49 -27.81 2.02 13.36
N ALA A 50 -26.75 2.19 14.16
CA ALA A 50 -26.83 2.91 15.44
C ALA A 50 -26.77 4.45 15.29
N ALA A 51 -26.31 4.97 14.14
CA ALA A 51 -26.12 6.41 13.94
C ALA A 51 -27.36 7.16 13.43
N VAL A 52 -28.33 6.46 12.79
CA VAL A 52 -29.54 7.11 12.24
C VAL A 52 -30.63 7.32 13.31
N GLY A 53 -30.52 6.66 14.47
CA GLY A 53 -31.45 6.86 15.59
C GLY A 53 -31.21 8.13 16.42
N ALA A 54 -30.04 8.76 16.33
CA ALA A 54 -29.69 9.94 17.14
C ALA A 54 -30.05 11.28 16.46
N ALA A 55 -30.32 11.29 15.15
CA ALA A 55 -30.59 12.52 14.41
C ALA A 55 -32.06 13.02 14.52
N LEU A 56 -32.97 12.23 15.12
CA LEU A 56 -34.39 12.59 15.23
C LEU A 56 -34.81 13.16 16.61
N LEU A 57 -33.85 13.43 17.51
CA LEU A 57 -34.10 13.99 18.86
C LEU A 57 -33.64 15.44 19.05
N LEU A 58 -33.33 16.18 17.98
CA LEU A 58 -32.86 17.58 18.05
C LEU A 58 -33.84 18.59 17.44
N VAL A 59 -35.16 18.39 17.58
CA VAL A 59 -36.18 19.37 17.16
C VAL A 59 -37.19 19.65 18.27
N VAL A 60 -36.75 19.87 19.51
CA VAL A 60 -37.51 20.71 20.49
C VAL A 60 -36.51 21.29 21.50
N ALA A 61 -35.99 22.50 21.25
CA ALA A 61 -35.36 23.30 22.30
C ALA A 61 -35.73 24.79 22.10
N PRO A 62 -36.38 25.44 23.09
CA PRO A 62 -36.75 26.84 23.01
C PRO A 62 -35.54 27.77 23.18
N PRO A 63 -35.53 28.96 22.54
CA PRO A 63 -34.47 29.94 22.72
C PRO A 63 -34.77 30.75 23.98
N ASN A 64 -34.00 30.57 25.06
CA ASN A 64 -33.70 31.58 26.08
C ASN A 64 -32.85 30.97 27.21
N GLY A 65 -31.65 31.49 27.42
CA GLY A 65 -30.90 31.25 28.66
C GLY A 65 -29.40 31.12 28.47
N HIS A 66 -28.70 32.26 28.46
CA HIS A 66 -27.28 32.31 28.78
C HIS A 66 -27.07 32.20 30.28
N SER A 67 -26.04 31.46 30.68
CA SER A 67 -25.28 31.50 31.95
C SER A 67 -25.30 30.19 32.75
N ALA A 68 -24.11 29.87 33.26
CA ALA A 68 -23.75 28.82 34.22
C ALA A 68 -23.64 27.39 33.65
N LEU A 69 -22.40 26.93 33.49
CA LEU A 69 -21.88 25.66 34.02
C LEU A 69 -20.36 25.60 33.77
N GLN A 70 -19.64 26.43 34.52
CA GLN A 70 -18.20 26.28 34.75
C GLN A 70 -18.03 25.68 36.15
N ALA A 71 -18.09 24.35 36.25
CA ALA A 71 -17.62 23.56 37.40
C ALA A 71 -17.77 22.06 37.11
N ALA A 72 -16.84 21.27 37.62
CA ALA A 72 -16.83 19.80 37.68
C ALA A 72 -16.31 19.03 36.45
N ALA A 73 -14.98 19.03 36.28
CA ALA A 73 -14.26 17.87 35.72
C ALA A 73 -12.87 17.73 36.38
N SER A 74 -12.84 17.68 37.70
CA SER A 74 -11.70 17.18 38.48
C SER A 74 -12.15 15.91 39.19
N GLY A 75 -11.71 14.74 38.71
CA GLY A 75 -11.97 13.49 39.44
C GLY A 75 -11.70 12.24 38.63
N GLY A 76 -10.70 11.46 39.06
CA GLY A 76 -10.70 10.02 38.86
C GLY A 76 -9.57 9.43 38.03
N GLN A 77 -8.31 9.64 38.41
CA GLN A 77 -7.26 8.68 38.03
C GLN A 77 -7.51 7.37 38.80
N LYS A 78 -8.08 6.37 38.12
CA LYS A 78 -8.12 5.00 38.64
C LYS A 78 -6.79 4.32 38.34
N HIS A 79 -5.95 4.23 39.35
CA HIS A 79 -4.75 3.42 39.34
C HIS A 79 -5.17 1.94 39.33
N PHE A 80 -4.97 1.24 38.21
CA PHE A 80 -5.08 -0.21 38.17
C PHE A 80 -3.77 -0.81 38.69
N GLN A 81 -3.79 -1.38 39.89
CA GLN A 81 -2.75 -2.26 40.41
C GLN A 81 -3.15 -3.70 40.07
N LEU A 82 -2.33 -4.37 39.26
CA LEU A 82 -2.43 -5.81 39.05
C LEU A 82 -1.96 -6.52 40.34
N PRO A 83 -2.66 -7.57 40.80
CA PRO A 83 -2.21 -8.37 41.93
C PRO A 83 -1.01 -9.22 41.52
N THR A 84 0.15 -8.94 42.11
CA THR A 84 1.34 -9.81 42.02
C THR A 84 1.17 -10.94 43.04
N GLU A 85 0.91 -12.16 42.57
CA GLU A 85 0.93 -13.34 43.44
C GLU A 85 2.36 -13.57 43.95
N GLY A 86 2.46 -13.63 45.28
CA GLY A 86 3.72 -13.77 45.99
C GLY A 86 4.31 -15.16 45.84
N THR A 87 5.58 -15.22 45.44
CA THR A 87 6.45 -16.37 45.69
C THR A 87 7.41 -15.99 46.82
N PRO A 88 7.49 -16.74 47.93
CA PRO A 88 8.39 -16.40 49.02
C PRO A 88 9.85 -16.62 48.63
N ASN A 89 10.60 -15.52 48.69
CA ASN A 89 12.06 -15.47 48.69
C ASN A 89 12.60 -15.99 50.03
N PRO A 90 13.71 -16.75 50.03
CA PRO A 90 14.69 -16.57 51.08
C PRO A 90 16.08 -16.22 50.52
N ALA A 91 16.56 -15.08 51.02
CA ALA A 91 17.96 -14.72 51.27
C ALA A 91 18.92 -14.62 50.07
N SER A 92 19.29 -13.37 49.75
CA SER A 92 20.70 -13.01 49.56
C SER A 92 20.90 -11.53 49.86
N ASP A 93 21.87 -11.31 50.74
CA ASP A 93 22.33 -10.04 51.28
C ASP A 93 22.96 -9.09 50.24
N ALA A 94 22.95 -7.81 50.64
CA ALA A 94 23.95 -6.78 50.34
C ALA A 94 24.03 -6.23 48.91
N ALA A 95 23.48 -5.02 48.71
CA ALA A 95 24.28 -3.79 48.67
C ALA A 95 23.38 -2.60 48.28
N ALA A 96 23.14 -1.71 49.24
CA ALA A 96 22.45 -0.45 49.02
C ALA A 96 23.35 0.50 48.20
N THR A 97 22.96 0.80 46.97
CA THR A 97 23.49 1.94 46.22
C THR A 97 22.41 3.01 46.15
N ALA A 98 22.66 4.13 46.82
CA ALA A 98 21.79 5.29 46.85
C ALA A 98 21.67 5.93 45.45
N ALA A 99 20.44 6.16 45.00
CA ALA A 99 20.16 6.94 43.80
C ALA A 99 20.08 8.44 44.15
N PRO A 100 20.77 9.34 43.44
CA PRO A 100 20.62 10.78 43.63
C PRO A 100 19.30 11.28 43.02
N ALA A 101 18.58 12.09 43.79
CA ALA A 101 17.43 12.85 43.34
C ALA A 101 17.86 13.85 42.26
N SER A 102 17.30 13.71 41.05
CA SER A 102 17.40 14.71 39.99
C SER A 102 16.16 15.60 40.00
N THR A 103 16.25 16.71 40.73
CA THR A 103 15.42 17.91 40.52
C THR A 103 15.90 18.63 39.27
N GLY A 104 15.24 18.37 38.13
CA GLY A 104 15.44 19.09 36.87
C GLY A 104 14.31 20.09 36.62
N PRO A 105 14.62 21.33 36.19
CA PRO A 105 13.65 22.41 36.04
C PRO A 105 12.72 22.19 34.84
N GLN A 106 11.45 22.48 35.09
CA GLN A 106 10.33 22.51 34.16
C GLN A 106 10.56 23.55 33.04
N PRO A 107 10.56 23.16 31.75
CA PRO A 107 10.67 24.12 30.65
C PRO A 107 9.39 24.95 30.48
N ALA A 108 9.58 26.26 30.31
CA ALA A 108 8.54 27.23 30.02
C ALA A 108 7.87 26.95 28.66
N GLY A 109 6.54 27.01 28.64
CA GLY A 109 5.74 26.82 27.43
C GLY A 109 5.94 27.97 26.43
N PRO A 110 5.96 27.67 25.12
CA PRO A 110 5.98 28.71 24.10
C PRO A 110 4.61 29.40 23.99
N ALA A 111 4.66 30.72 23.86
CA ALA A 111 3.53 31.60 23.63
C ALA A 111 2.81 31.27 22.31
N ALA A 112 1.48 31.30 22.34
CA ALA A 112 0.64 31.21 21.16
C ALA A 112 0.75 32.52 20.37
N ASP A 113 1.41 32.48 19.20
CA ASP A 113 1.37 33.56 18.23
C ASP A 113 0.24 33.30 17.24
N SER A 114 -0.72 34.21 17.22
CA SER A 114 -1.93 34.14 16.40
C SER A 114 -1.64 34.81 15.05
N ALA A 115 -1.10 34.05 14.10
CA ALA A 115 -0.94 34.52 12.73
C ALA A 115 -2.24 34.32 11.93
N GLN A 116 -2.90 35.45 11.61
CA GLN A 116 -4.01 35.55 10.67
C GLN A 116 -3.61 35.01 9.29
N SER A 117 -4.42 34.11 8.73
CA SER A 117 -4.34 33.77 7.30
C SER A 117 -5.37 34.57 6.49
N PRO A 118 -4.96 35.24 5.39
CA PRO A 118 -5.88 35.91 4.49
C PRO A 118 -6.62 34.89 3.60
N ALA A 119 -7.93 35.12 3.44
CA ALA A 119 -8.76 34.41 2.49
C ALA A 119 -8.37 34.82 1.06
N VAL A 120 -7.88 33.86 0.26
CA VAL A 120 -7.69 34.04 -1.18
C VAL A 120 -8.66 33.12 -1.91
N THR A 121 -9.61 33.74 -2.61
CA THR A 121 -10.52 33.11 -3.55
C THR A 121 -9.84 32.93 -4.91
N PRO A 122 -9.72 31.71 -5.46
CA PRO A 122 -9.34 31.53 -6.85
C PRO A 122 -10.55 31.67 -7.78
N ALA A 123 -10.40 32.54 -8.76
CA ALA A 123 -11.33 32.74 -9.87
C ALA A 123 -11.31 31.54 -10.83
N ALA A 124 -12.50 31.06 -11.19
CA ALA A 124 -12.70 30.07 -12.24
C ALA A 124 -12.83 30.78 -13.59
N SER A 125 -12.09 30.32 -14.61
CA SER A 125 -12.49 30.31 -16.02
C SER A 125 -11.37 29.74 -16.88
N ILE A 126 -11.53 28.50 -17.37
CA ILE A 126 -10.83 28.05 -18.57
C ILE A 126 -11.82 27.29 -19.46
N ALA A 127 -11.92 27.78 -20.69
CA ALA A 127 -12.85 27.38 -21.74
C ALA A 127 -12.55 25.99 -22.31
N ALA A 128 -13.60 25.36 -22.84
CA ALA A 128 -13.55 24.09 -23.56
C ALA A 128 -13.02 24.28 -24.99
N PRO A 129 -12.05 23.48 -25.47
CA PRO A 129 -11.74 23.38 -26.89
C PRO A 129 -12.68 22.38 -27.59
N ALA A 130 -13.17 22.81 -28.75
CA ALA A 130 -14.11 22.13 -29.61
C ALA A 130 -13.51 20.88 -30.31
N ALA A 131 -14.36 19.87 -30.52
CA ALA A 131 -14.09 18.70 -31.32
C ALA A 131 -13.88 19.05 -32.80
N SER A 132 -12.88 18.45 -33.44
CA SER A 132 -12.69 18.49 -34.90
C SER A 132 -12.50 17.08 -35.46
N ALA A 133 -13.58 16.65 -36.12
CA ALA A 133 -13.74 15.85 -37.33
C ALA A 133 -12.60 14.97 -37.91
N SER A 134 -13.00 13.73 -38.19
CA SER A 134 -13.03 13.05 -39.51
C SER A 134 -11.82 13.05 -40.46
N ALA A 135 -11.34 11.85 -40.81
CA ALA A 135 -10.91 11.44 -42.16
C ALA A 135 -10.78 9.90 -42.22
N SER A 136 -11.64 9.21 -42.95
CA SER A 136 -11.46 8.73 -44.34
C SER A 136 -10.60 7.47 -44.49
N ALA A 137 -11.25 6.42 -44.95
CA ALA A 137 -10.70 5.14 -45.37
C ALA A 137 -10.09 5.20 -46.78
N VAL A 138 -9.11 4.32 -47.08
CA VAL A 138 -8.99 3.63 -48.38
C VAL A 138 -8.12 2.35 -48.25
N PRO A 139 -8.28 1.37 -49.18
CA PRO A 139 -7.83 -0.02 -49.06
C PRO A 139 -6.60 -0.38 -49.93
N ASP A 140 -6.17 -1.65 -49.77
CA ASP A 140 -5.64 -2.57 -50.79
C ASP A 140 -4.25 -2.33 -51.43
N SER A 141 -3.34 -3.31 -51.27
CA SER A 141 -2.61 -3.93 -52.39
C SER A 141 -1.56 -4.95 -51.94
N SER A 142 -1.73 -6.14 -52.51
CA SER A 142 -0.82 -7.29 -52.61
C SER A 142 0.62 -6.95 -53.01
N ALA A 143 1.60 -7.61 -52.39
CA ALA A 143 2.79 -8.11 -53.09
C ALA A 143 3.49 -9.21 -52.27
N ALA A 144 3.59 -10.39 -52.88
CA ALA A 144 4.29 -11.55 -52.38
C ALA A 144 5.81 -11.35 -52.50
N GLY A 145 6.49 -11.45 -51.36
CA GLY A 145 7.94 -11.56 -51.27
C GLY A 145 8.28 -11.72 -49.81
N ALA A 146 8.34 -12.95 -49.31
CA ALA A 146 8.74 -13.22 -47.94
C ALA A 146 10.24 -12.91 -47.80
N PRO A 147 10.63 -11.84 -47.08
CA PRO A 147 12.03 -11.69 -46.74
C PRO A 147 12.37 -12.82 -45.76
N THR A 148 13.34 -13.64 -46.13
CA THR A 148 14.07 -14.50 -45.18
C THR A 148 14.83 -13.56 -44.25
N VAL A 149 14.15 -13.05 -43.23
CA VAL A 149 14.76 -12.28 -42.14
C VAL A 149 15.61 -13.24 -41.32
N SER A 150 16.93 -13.15 -41.50
CA SER A 150 17.89 -13.74 -40.57
C SER A 150 17.52 -13.28 -39.16
N PRO A 151 17.37 -14.21 -38.20
CA PRO A 151 17.07 -13.83 -36.82
C PRO A 151 18.25 -13.01 -36.28
N SER A 152 18.04 -11.70 -36.12
CA SER A 152 19.01 -10.81 -35.48
C SER A 152 19.27 -11.33 -34.06
N ALA A 153 20.51 -11.69 -33.78
CA ALA A 153 20.97 -12.33 -32.56
C ALA A 153 20.96 -11.43 -31.30
N ASP A 154 20.35 -10.25 -31.35
CA ASP A 154 20.35 -9.26 -30.27
C ASP A 154 19.01 -9.14 -29.52
N GLN A 155 18.12 -10.14 -29.61
CA GLN A 155 17.00 -10.24 -28.67
C GLN A 155 17.50 -10.70 -27.31
N THR A 156 17.99 -9.76 -26.52
CA THR A 156 18.25 -9.99 -25.10
C THR A 156 16.95 -10.48 -24.45
N ALA A 157 16.96 -11.67 -23.88
CA ALA A 157 15.79 -12.23 -23.23
C ALA A 157 15.27 -11.28 -22.14
N VAL A 158 13.97 -10.99 -22.17
CA VAL A 158 13.32 -10.15 -21.16
C VAL A 158 13.12 -10.97 -19.89
N THR A 159 13.84 -10.61 -18.83
CA THR A 159 13.72 -11.23 -17.51
C THR A 159 12.70 -10.44 -16.68
N PRO A 160 11.68 -11.09 -16.10
CA PRO A 160 10.70 -10.43 -15.23
C PRO A 160 11.36 -9.61 -14.12
N LEU A 161 10.72 -8.51 -13.71
CA LEU A 161 11.20 -7.74 -12.55
C LEU A 161 10.92 -8.52 -11.27
N THR A 162 11.94 -8.66 -10.42
CA THR A 162 11.85 -9.32 -9.11
C THR A 162 12.39 -8.42 -8.00
N VAL A 163 11.93 -8.62 -6.77
CA VAL A 163 12.37 -7.83 -5.61
C VAL A 163 13.70 -8.37 -5.11
N ALA A 164 14.80 -7.68 -5.42
CA ALA A 164 16.16 -8.06 -5.03
C ALA A 164 16.51 -7.65 -3.59
N ALA A 165 15.93 -6.55 -3.10
CA ALA A 165 16.04 -6.13 -1.70
C ALA A 165 14.75 -5.42 -1.27
N LYS A 166 14.43 -5.49 0.02
CA LYS A 166 13.24 -4.87 0.59
C LYS A 166 13.52 -4.18 1.91
N ALA A 167 12.78 -3.11 2.15
CA ALA A 167 12.63 -2.49 3.45
C ALA A 167 11.21 -1.95 3.60
N TRP A 168 10.79 -1.65 4.82
CA TRP A 168 9.59 -0.85 5.03
C TRP A 168 9.71 0.01 6.27
N ALA A 169 9.05 1.15 6.22
CA ALA A 169 9.03 2.14 7.27
C ALA A 169 7.61 2.35 7.79
N SER A 170 7.49 2.74 9.06
CA SER A 170 6.22 3.02 9.72
C SER A 170 6.32 4.20 10.68
N ARG A 171 5.23 4.96 10.81
CA ARG A 171 5.12 5.98 11.85
C ARG A 171 5.13 5.40 13.26
N GLU A 172 4.72 4.15 13.41
CA GLU A 172 4.67 3.44 14.70
C GLU A 172 5.93 2.63 14.98
N ALA A 173 6.98 2.77 14.17
CA ALA A 173 8.26 2.07 14.36
C ALA A 173 8.78 2.17 15.81
N GLY A 174 9.38 1.08 16.29
CA GLY A 174 9.84 0.98 17.68
C GLY A 174 8.73 0.69 18.70
N THR A 175 7.46 0.65 18.28
CA THR A 175 6.34 0.19 19.10
C THR A 175 5.86 -1.20 18.67
N PRO A 176 5.20 -1.98 19.55
CA PRO A 176 4.60 -3.26 19.17
C PRO A 176 3.56 -3.16 18.04
N LEU A 177 2.95 -1.98 17.86
CA LEU A 177 1.92 -1.75 16.85
C LEU A 177 2.49 -1.71 15.41
N ALA A 178 3.77 -1.36 15.24
CA ALA A 178 4.40 -1.28 13.92
C ALA A 178 4.25 -2.56 13.09
N GLY A 179 4.44 -3.71 13.73
CA GLY A 179 4.36 -5.03 13.10
C GLY A 179 3.00 -5.71 13.21
N THR A 180 2.02 -5.08 13.87
CA THR A 180 0.68 -5.64 13.97
C THR A 180 0.07 -5.70 12.56
N ASP A 181 -0.49 -6.86 12.22
CA ASP A 181 -1.10 -7.16 10.91
C ASP A 181 -0.16 -7.03 9.69
N VAL A 182 1.15 -7.07 9.91
CA VAL A 182 2.17 -7.14 8.85
C VAL A 182 2.79 -8.56 8.85
N PRO A 183 2.39 -9.45 7.93
CA PRO A 183 2.97 -10.78 7.86
C PRO A 183 4.47 -10.69 7.56
N ALA A 184 5.26 -11.60 8.14
CA ALA A 184 6.71 -11.60 7.99
C ALA A 184 7.11 -11.67 6.51
N GLY A 185 8.06 -10.82 6.11
CA GLY A 185 8.58 -10.78 4.75
C GLY A 185 7.65 -10.15 3.71
N THR A 186 6.54 -9.54 4.12
CA THR A 186 5.68 -8.76 3.23
C THR A 186 6.12 -7.29 3.12
N LEU A 187 5.53 -6.58 2.16
CA LEU A 187 5.74 -5.16 1.89
C LEU A 187 4.46 -4.40 2.26
N PRO A 188 4.33 -3.89 3.50
CA PRO A 188 3.15 -3.14 3.89
C PRO A 188 3.13 -1.73 3.29
N VAL A 189 1.95 -1.31 2.84
CA VAL A 189 1.66 0.03 2.34
C VAL A 189 0.34 0.46 2.95
N GLY A 190 0.31 1.63 3.57
CA GLY A 190 -0.94 2.10 4.17
C GLY A 190 -0.92 3.55 4.60
N ASN A 191 -2.10 4.12 4.69
CA ASN A 191 -2.33 5.41 5.32
C ASN A 191 -3.20 5.22 6.58
N ARG A 192 -3.14 6.20 7.47
CA ARG A 192 -4.02 6.30 8.64
C ARG A 192 -4.42 7.76 8.79
N LEU A 193 -5.72 8.04 8.89
CA LEU A 193 -6.27 9.40 8.93
C LEU A 193 -5.77 10.28 7.75
N GLY A 194 -5.62 9.68 6.57
CA GLY A 194 -5.17 10.36 5.34
C GLY A 194 -3.67 10.69 5.29
N GLN A 195 -2.89 10.30 6.29
CA GLN A 195 -1.44 10.46 6.32
C GLN A 195 -0.76 9.11 6.04
N VAL A 196 0.38 9.12 5.34
CA VAL A 196 1.17 7.90 5.13
C VAL A 196 1.54 7.30 6.48
N ASP A 197 1.13 6.06 6.73
CA ASP A 197 1.39 5.32 7.96
C ASP A 197 2.51 4.30 7.74
N LYS A 198 2.44 3.57 6.61
CA LYS A 198 3.43 2.57 6.19
C LYS A 198 3.84 2.82 4.74
N ALA A 199 5.13 2.74 4.47
CA ALA A 199 5.71 2.81 3.13
C ALA A 199 6.71 1.66 2.96
N SER A 200 6.67 0.99 1.81
CA SER A 200 7.62 -0.07 1.48
C SER A 200 8.65 0.41 0.46
N PHE A 201 9.85 -0.15 0.48
CA PHE A 201 10.95 0.19 -0.41
C PHE A 201 11.48 -1.08 -1.04
N VAL A 202 11.64 -1.09 -2.35
CA VAL A 202 12.07 -2.27 -3.10
C VAL A 202 13.20 -1.91 -4.05
N ARG A 203 14.28 -2.70 -4.07
CA ARG A 203 15.22 -2.74 -5.20
C ARG A 203 14.81 -3.84 -6.12
N LEU A 204 14.84 -3.57 -7.42
CA LEU A 204 14.43 -4.51 -8.44
C LEU A 204 15.65 -5.10 -9.15
N GLY A 205 15.54 -6.37 -9.52
CA GLY A 205 16.39 -7.03 -10.52
C GLY A 205 15.56 -7.38 -11.76
N GLY A 206 16.22 -7.80 -12.84
CA GLY A 206 15.57 -8.16 -14.11
C GLY A 206 15.67 -7.07 -15.18
N THR A 207 15.02 -7.27 -16.32
CA THR A 207 15.08 -6.35 -17.47
C THR A 207 13.71 -5.91 -17.99
N ALA A 208 12.63 -6.57 -17.56
CA ALA A 208 11.26 -6.18 -17.86
C ALA A 208 10.96 -4.74 -17.39
N THR A 209 9.90 -4.16 -17.92
CA THR A 209 9.45 -2.80 -17.56
C THR A 209 8.32 -2.81 -16.54
N SER A 210 7.59 -3.91 -16.40
CA SER A 210 6.49 -4.02 -15.45
C SER A 210 6.89 -4.83 -14.22
N LEU A 211 6.53 -4.31 -13.04
CA LEU A 211 6.61 -5.02 -11.77
C LEU A 211 5.21 -5.51 -11.38
N THR A 212 5.08 -6.81 -11.14
CA THR A 212 3.84 -7.41 -10.63
C THR A 212 4.03 -7.87 -9.19
N LEU A 213 3.18 -7.43 -8.28
CA LEU A 213 3.16 -7.80 -6.87
C LEU A 213 1.84 -8.48 -6.52
N THR A 214 1.89 -9.51 -5.67
CA THR A 214 0.68 -10.19 -5.20
C THR A 214 0.31 -9.68 -3.81
N ALA A 215 -0.92 -9.24 -3.62
CA ALA A 215 -1.44 -8.87 -2.31
C ALA A 215 -1.52 -10.10 -1.39
N ASP A 216 -1.07 -9.95 -0.15
CA ASP A 216 -1.16 -10.98 0.86
C ASP A 216 -2.55 -10.93 1.53
N PRO A 217 -3.36 -12.00 1.49
CA PRO A 217 -4.64 -12.03 2.17
C PRO A 217 -4.57 -12.03 3.70
N SER A 218 -3.41 -12.35 4.28
CA SER A 218 -3.19 -12.38 5.73
C SER A 218 -2.78 -11.03 6.33
N GLY A 219 -2.42 -10.04 5.51
CA GLY A 219 -2.13 -8.68 5.98
C GLY A 219 -3.39 -7.85 6.20
N ALA A 220 -3.25 -6.73 6.92
CA ALA A 220 -4.33 -5.79 7.17
C ALA A 220 -5.06 -5.42 5.86
N ARG A 221 -6.37 -5.69 5.81
CA ARG A 221 -7.25 -5.33 4.70
C ARG A 221 -8.27 -4.31 5.18
N ASN A 222 -8.03 -3.05 4.86
CA ASN A 222 -9.10 -2.07 4.73
C ASN A 222 -9.11 -1.58 3.28
N LEU A 223 -9.54 -2.48 2.38
CA LEU A 223 -9.66 -2.24 0.94
C LEU A 223 -11.05 -1.66 0.63
N ALA A 224 -11.48 -0.63 1.36
CA ALA A 224 -12.75 0.03 1.08
C ALA A 224 -12.61 0.87 -0.20
N GLY A 225 -12.73 0.21 -1.36
CA GLY A 225 -12.61 0.80 -2.69
C GLY A 225 -11.33 0.40 -3.43
N ALA A 226 -11.23 0.81 -4.70
CA ALA A 226 -9.99 0.76 -5.47
C ALA A 226 -9.00 1.77 -4.86
N GLY A 227 -8.49 1.47 -3.66
CA GLY A 227 -7.36 2.22 -3.11
C GLY A 227 -6.20 2.04 -4.06
N SER A 228 -5.45 3.12 -4.31
CA SER A 228 -4.36 3.21 -5.27
C SER A 228 -3.03 3.19 -4.51
N VAL A 229 -2.13 2.28 -4.89
CA VAL A 229 -0.72 2.31 -4.49
C VAL A 229 0.07 2.91 -5.64
N GLN A 230 1.10 3.69 -5.35
CA GLN A 230 2.00 4.23 -6.35
C GLN A 230 3.43 3.77 -6.09
N ALA A 231 4.21 3.64 -7.16
CA ALA A 231 5.64 3.40 -7.13
C ALA A 231 6.38 4.70 -7.47
N CYS A 232 7.14 5.24 -6.52
CA CYS A 232 7.92 6.47 -6.66
C CYS A 232 9.41 6.15 -6.63
N PRO A 233 10.26 6.70 -7.52
CA PRO A 233 11.69 6.40 -7.51
C PRO A 233 12.36 6.94 -6.24
N VAL A 234 13.20 6.11 -5.62
CA VAL A 234 13.97 6.47 -4.42
C VAL A 234 15.17 7.33 -4.83
N THR A 235 15.41 8.43 -4.13
CA THR A 235 16.49 9.39 -4.43
C THR A 235 17.73 9.21 -3.55
N ALA A 236 17.62 8.44 -2.47
CA ALA A 236 18.73 8.12 -1.55
C ALA A 236 19.09 6.64 -1.55
N SER A 237 20.34 6.31 -1.24
CA SER A 237 20.73 4.93 -0.95
C SER A 237 20.13 4.48 0.38
N TRP A 238 19.92 3.17 0.52
CA TRP A 238 19.30 2.58 1.70
C TRP A 238 19.71 1.14 1.93
N THR A 239 19.40 0.63 3.12
CA THR A 239 19.69 -0.74 3.55
C THR A 239 18.40 -1.48 3.83
N ALA A 240 18.34 -2.75 3.46
CA ALA A 240 17.21 -3.61 3.78
C ALA A 240 16.93 -3.64 5.29
N GLY A 241 15.66 -3.64 5.67
CA GLY A 241 15.25 -3.60 7.07
C GLY A 241 13.75 -3.48 7.22
N ASP A 242 13.23 -4.08 8.28
CA ASP A 242 11.82 -4.06 8.61
C ASP A 242 11.53 -3.00 9.67
N ALA A 243 10.35 -2.38 9.60
CA ALA A 243 9.80 -1.50 10.62
C ALA A 243 10.68 -0.29 10.99
N MET A 244 11.39 0.32 10.03
CA MET A 244 12.18 1.52 10.32
C MET A 244 11.28 2.74 10.59
N PRO A 245 11.74 3.73 11.38
CA PRO A 245 11.02 4.98 11.56
C PRO A 245 10.77 5.71 10.23
N LEU A 246 9.55 6.24 10.04
CA LEU A 246 9.19 6.90 8.77
C LEU A 246 10.03 8.16 8.48
N ASP A 247 10.51 8.84 9.51
CA ASP A 247 11.47 9.96 9.41
C ASP A 247 12.89 9.52 9.01
N GLN A 248 13.20 8.24 9.13
CA GLN A 248 14.43 7.61 8.64
C GLN A 248 14.25 6.87 7.31
N ALA A 249 13.04 6.91 6.75
CA ALA A 249 12.75 6.24 5.50
C ALA A 249 13.56 6.87 4.35
N PRO A 250 13.96 6.08 3.34
CA PRO A 250 14.64 6.61 2.17
C PRO A 250 13.81 7.70 1.50
N ALA A 251 14.44 8.83 1.15
CA ALA A 251 13.77 9.88 0.38
C ALA A 251 13.37 9.36 -1.01
N TYR A 252 12.22 9.76 -1.51
CA TYR A 252 11.70 9.40 -2.83
C TYR A 252 11.06 10.62 -3.52
N ASP A 253 11.04 10.61 -4.85
CA ASP A 253 10.50 11.70 -5.66
C ASP A 253 8.99 11.50 -5.89
N THR A 254 8.17 12.25 -5.16
CA THR A 254 6.70 12.21 -5.25
C THR A 254 6.16 12.75 -6.57
N THR A 255 6.97 13.47 -7.35
CA THR A 255 6.54 14.06 -8.64
C THR A 255 6.67 13.07 -9.80
N LYS A 256 7.39 11.97 -9.60
CA LYS A 256 7.65 10.93 -10.62
C LYS A 256 7.05 9.58 -10.24
N CYS A 257 5.94 9.56 -9.53
CA CYS A 257 5.29 8.32 -9.17
C CYS A 257 4.48 7.74 -10.34
N VAL A 258 4.46 6.41 -10.44
CA VAL A 258 3.55 5.68 -11.34
C VAL A 258 2.48 4.99 -10.51
N ALA A 259 1.22 5.19 -10.88
CA ALA A 259 0.10 4.51 -10.24
C ALA A 259 0.14 3.00 -10.55
N GLY A 260 -0.03 2.19 -9.52
CA GLY A 260 -0.27 0.77 -9.65
C GLY A 260 -1.68 0.51 -10.18
N THR A 261 -1.78 -0.45 -11.09
CA THR A 261 -3.06 -0.98 -11.57
C THR A 261 -3.37 -2.26 -10.82
N HIS A 262 -4.63 -2.44 -10.44
CA HIS A 262 -5.12 -3.60 -9.68
C HIS A 262 -6.16 -4.33 -10.55
N PRO A 263 -5.72 -5.06 -11.62
CA PRO A 263 -6.64 -5.68 -12.58
C PRO A 263 -7.50 -6.78 -11.97
N ASP A 264 -7.02 -7.42 -10.91
CA ASP A 264 -7.75 -8.38 -10.10
C ASP A 264 -7.51 -8.08 -8.62
N ASP A 265 -8.45 -8.45 -7.73
CA ASP A 265 -8.38 -8.15 -6.29
C ASP A 265 -7.11 -8.69 -5.56
N SER A 266 -6.24 -9.40 -6.26
CA SER A 266 -5.07 -10.10 -5.71
C SER A 266 -3.72 -9.65 -6.27
N SER A 267 -3.65 -8.94 -7.39
CA SER A 267 -2.40 -8.64 -8.09
C SER A 267 -2.31 -7.19 -8.56
N TRP A 268 -1.17 -6.58 -8.30
CA TRP A 268 -0.87 -5.20 -8.62
C TRP A 268 0.24 -5.11 -9.66
N SER A 269 0.06 -4.29 -10.69
CA SER A 269 1.04 -4.08 -11.76
C SER A 269 1.45 -2.61 -11.85
N PHE A 270 2.75 -2.36 -11.89
CA PHE A 270 3.36 -1.04 -11.99
C PHE A 270 4.20 -0.96 -13.28
N ASP A 271 3.87 -0.03 -14.20
CA ASP A 271 4.66 0.19 -15.40
C ASP A 271 5.84 1.13 -15.11
N LEU A 272 7.03 0.56 -14.99
CA LEU A 272 8.27 1.26 -14.68
C LEU A 272 9.10 1.55 -15.94
N GLY A 273 8.51 1.46 -17.14
CA GLY A 273 9.20 1.68 -18.41
C GLY A 273 9.78 3.09 -18.57
N ALA A 274 9.21 4.08 -17.89
CA ALA A 274 9.70 5.45 -17.88
C ALA A 274 11.03 5.65 -17.11
N PHE A 275 11.45 4.67 -16.30
CA PHE A 275 12.67 4.75 -15.49
C PHE A 275 13.80 3.93 -16.12
N ALA A 276 14.85 4.63 -16.56
CA ALA A 276 16.03 4.00 -17.16
C ALA A 276 16.75 3.07 -16.17
N ASP A 277 16.91 3.49 -14.91
CA ASP A 277 17.67 2.77 -13.88
C ASP A 277 16.81 1.87 -12.98
N ARG A 278 15.70 1.35 -13.51
CA ARG A 278 14.73 0.54 -12.74
C ARG A 278 15.34 -0.70 -12.08
N ALA A 279 16.31 -1.35 -12.73
CA ALA A 279 17.00 -2.53 -12.25
C ALA A 279 18.48 -2.21 -12.00
N GLY A 280 18.79 -1.69 -10.80
CA GLY A 280 20.15 -1.33 -10.41
C GLY A 280 20.28 0.03 -9.71
N GLY A 281 19.26 0.89 -9.82
CA GLY A 281 19.21 2.15 -9.08
C GLY A 281 18.89 1.97 -7.58
N ASN A 282 18.53 3.08 -6.93
CA ASN A 282 18.09 3.08 -5.54
C ASN A 282 16.73 2.37 -5.34
N GLY A 283 16.03 1.98 -6.41
CA GLY A 283 14.75 1.27 -6.31
C GLY A 283 13.55 2.19 -6.22
N PHE A 284 12.44 1.67 -5.69
CA PHE A 284 11.14 2.33 -5.66
C PHE A 284 10.53 2.28 -4.26
N ALA A 285 9.91 3.38 -3.86
CA ALA A 285 9.01 3.45 -2.72
C ALA A 285 7.59 3.10 -3.19
N LEU A 286 6.96 2.13 -2.53
CA LEU A 286 5.55 1.82 -2.65
C LEU A 286 4.81 2.57 -1.55
N VAL A 287 3.95 3.51 -1.95
CA VAL A 287 3.23 4.41 -1.04
C VAL A 287 1.74 4.45 -1.40
N PRO A 288 0.86 4.77 -0.43
CA PRO A 288 -0.52 5.09 -0.76
C PRO A 288 -0.55 6.29 -1.69
N ALA A 289 -1.40 6.23 -2.72
CA ALA A 289 -1.66 7.39 -3.56
C ALA A 289 -2.36 8.50 -2.74
N PRO A 290 -2.28 9.77 -3.19
CA PRO A 290 -2.98 10.88 -2.54
C PRO A 290 -4.51 10.72 -2.49
N ASP A 291 -5.08 9.96 -3.41
CA ASP A 291 -6.51 9.67 -3.51
C ASP A 291 -6.92 8.35 -2.85
N ALA A 292 -5.99 7.64 -2.20
CA ALA A 292 -6.31 6.41 -1.49
C ALA A 292 -7.32 6.70 -0.35
N PRO A 293 -8.30 5.80 -0.11
CA PRO A 293 -9.24 5.92 1.00
C PRO A 293 -8.54 6.15 2.35
N VAL A 294 -9.24 6.79 3.29
CA VAL A 294 -8.75 6.92 4.67
C VAL A 294 -8.63 5.54 5.31
N ASP A 295 -7.53 5.31 6.01
CA ASP A 295 -7.18 4.06 6.69
C ASP A 295 -6.96 2.88 5.73
N PHE A 296 -6.60 3.17 4.48
CA PHE A 296 -6.22 2.18 3.47
C PHE A 296 -4.96 1.42 3.91
N GLN A 297 -5.00 0.09 3.81
CA GLN A 297 -3.84 -0.77 4.06
C GLN A 297 -3.84 -1.97 3.11
N VAL A 298 -2.64 -2.33 2.64
CA VAL A 298 -2.35 -3.53 1.86
C VAL A 298 -0.94 -4.02 2.20
N ALA A 299 -0.72 -5.33 2.13
CA ALA A 299 0.60 -5.93 2.22
C ALA A 299 0.87 -6.75 0.96
N PHE A 300 2.06 -6.63 0.37
CA PHE A 300 2.45 -7.42 -0.80
C PHE A 300 3.41 -8.54 -0.44
N LYS A 301 3.32 -9.67 -1.13
CA LYS A 301 4.35 -10.70 -1.13
C LYS A 301 5.53 -10.20 -1.95
N ALA A 302 6.72 -10.22 -1.36
CA ALA A 302 7.96 -10.13 -2.12
C ALA A 302 8.14 -11.49 -2.83
N GLY A 303 7.91 -11.52 -4.15
CA GLY A 303 8.02 -12.71 -4.98
C GLY A 303 9.42 -13.26 -5.11
#